data_AF-M0BZ51-F1
#
_entry.id   AF-M0BZ51-F1
#
_cell.length_a   1.000
_cell.length_b   1.000
_cell.length_c   1.000
_cell.angle_alpha   90.00
_cell.angle_beta   90.00
_cell.angle_gamma   90.00
#
_symmetry.space_group_name_H-M   'P 1'
#
loop_
_entity.id
_entity.type
_entity.pdbx_description
1 polymer ?
#
loop_
_entity_poly.entity_id
_entity_poly.type
_entity_poly.pdbx_seq_one_letter_code
_entity_poly.pdbx_strand_id
1 'polypeptide(L)' 'MASSTDSSATVDEEARRLYERYQSAESDEERHEIALEMGKLDGRRHAEIYAALEDE' A
#
# COMPACT_ATOMS: atom_id res chain seq x y z
N MET A 1 19.39 1.23 10.69
CA MET A 1 19.05 1.06 9.26
C MET A 1 18.52 -0.34 8.92
N ALA A 2 17.74 -0.99 9.80
CA ALA A 2 17.07 -2.27 9.50
C ALA A 2 15.54 -2.15 9.37
N SER A 3 14.97 -1.01 9.80
CA SER A 3 13.51 -0.81 9.87
C SER A 3 12.87 -0.53 8.51
N SER A 4 13.59 0.13 7.60
CA SER A 4 13.03 0.56 6.30
C SER A 4 12.87 -0.59 5.31
N THR A 5 13.74 -1.60 5.35
CA THR A 5 13.68 -2.76 4.44
C THR A 5 12.58 -3.74 4.85
N ASP A 6 12.34 -3.90 6.16
CA ASP A 6 11.28 -4.76 6.68
C ASP A 6 9.91 -4.12 6.43
N SER A 7 9.81 -2.79 6.62
CA SER A 7 8.59 -2.03 6.32
C SER A 7 8.24 -2.07 4.83
N SER A 8 9.22 -1.92 3.92
CA SER A 8 8.93 -2.01 2.48
C SER A 8 8.46 -3.40 2.06
N ALA A 9 9.06 -4.47 2.60
CA ALA A 9 8.65 -5.84 2.31
C ALA A 9 7.21 -6.14 2.78
N THR A 10 6.80 -5.55 3.93
CA THR A 10 5.42 -5.68 4.43
C THR A 10 4.40 -4.95 3.55
N VAL A 11 4.76 -3.77 3.03
CA VAL A 11 3.92 -2.99 2.10
C VAL A 11 3.75 -3.71 0.76
N ASP A 12 4.82 -4.28 0.21
CA ASP A 12 4.76 -5.03 -1.05
C ASP A 12 3.86 -6.27 -0.95
N GLU A 13 3.93 -6.97 0.19
CA GLU A 13 3.05 -8.12 0.47
C GLU A 13 1.58 -7.71 0.61
N GLU A 14 1.30 -6.59 1.29
CA GLU A 14 -0.05 -6.06 1.44
C GLU A 14 -0.62 -5.59 0.10
N ALA A 15 0.18 -4.91 -0.73
CA ALA A 15 -0.20 -4.50 -2.07
C ALA A 15 -0.54 -5.71 -2.97
N ARG A 16 0.26 -6.77 -2.89
CA ARG A 16 0.03 -8.02 -3.63
C ARG A 16 -1.31 -8.66 -3.26
N ARG A 17 -1.64 -8.74 -1.97
CA ARG A 17 -2.92 -9.29 -1.50
C ARG A 17 -4.12 -8.45 -1.93
N LEU A 18 -4.00 -7.12 -1.88
CA LEU A 18 -5.04 -6.22 -2.36
C LEU A 18 -5.27 -6.42 -3.87
N TYR A 19 -4.21 -6.62 -4.63
CA TYR A 19 -4.33 -6.87 -6.08
C TYR A 19 -4.99 -8.21 -6.39
N GLU A 20 -4.64 -9.26 -5.65
CA GLU A 20 -5.30 -10.57 -5.78
C GLU A 20 -6.80 -10.49 -5.44
N ARG A 21 -7.18 -9.75 -4.39
CA ARG A 21 -8.59 -9.48 -4.05
C ARG A 21 -9.29 -8.70 -5.16
N TYR A 22 -8.66 -7.64 -5.67
CA TYR A 22 -9.24 -6.82 -6.75
C TYR A 22 -9.55 -7.64 -8.00
N GLN A 23 -8.64 -8.56 -8.36
CA GLN A 23 -8.83 -9.44 -9.52
C GLN A 23 -9.95 -10.47 -9.31
N SER A 24 -10.14 -10.90 -8.07
CA SER A 24 -11.16 -11.88 -7.69
C SER A 24 -12.54 -11.25 -7.44
N ALA A 25 -12.61 -9.92 -7.33
CA ALA A 25 -13.84 -9.21 -7.02
C ALA A 25 -14.89 -9.37 -8.12
N GLU A 26 -16.09 -9.76 -7.70
CA GLU A 26 -17.22 -10.08 -8.59
C GLU A 26 -18.10 -8.86 -8.90
N SER A 27 -17.89 -7.74 -8.18
CA SER A 27 -18.68 -6.52 -8.33
C SER A 27 -17.80 -5.27 -8.43
N ASP A 28 -18.36 -4.23 -9.06
CA ASP A 28 -17.71 -2.92 -9.15
C ASP A 28 -17.61 -2.22 -7.78
N GLU A 29 -18.57 -2.47 -6.89
CA GLU A 29 -18.55 -1.95 -5.51
C GLU A 29 -17.37 -2.54 -4.73
N GLU A 30 -17.16 -3.85 -4.82
CA GLU A 30 -16.02 -4.53 -4.19
C GLU A 30 -14.69 -4.07 -4.78
N ARG A 31 -14.61 -3.90 -6.12
CA ARG A 31 -13.43 -3.33 -6.78
C ARG A 31 -13.15 -1.89 -6.33
N HIS A 32 -14.19 -1.09 -6.13
CA HIS A 32 -14.06 0.28 -5.66
C HIS A 32 -13.50 0.34 -4.24
N GLU A 33 -14.02 -0.47 -3.32
CA GLU A 33 -13.50 -0.55 -1.94
C GLU A 33 -12.04 -0.95 -1.90
N ILE A 34 -11.65 -1.96 -2.69
CA ILE A 34 -10.27 -2.43 -2.76
C ILE A 34 -9.34 -1.35 -3.35
N ALA A 35 -9.79 -0.61 -4.36
CA ALA A 35 -9.03 0.50 -4.92
C ALA A 35 -8.78 1.63 -3.89
N LEU A 36 -9.75 1.89 -3.00
CA LEU A 36 -9.56 2.83 -1.89
C LEU A 36 -8.53 2.32 -0.87
N GLU A 37 -8.52 1.02 -0.58
CA GLU A 37 -7.50 0.41 0.29
C GLU A 37 -6.09 0.53 -0.32
N MET A 38 -5.93 0.26 -1.63
CA MET A 38 -4.67 0.45 -2.34
C MET A 38 -4.18 1.90 -2.29
N GLY A 39 -5.07 2.88 -2.47
CA GLY A 39 -4.72 4.30 -2.38
C GLY A 39 -4.23 4.72 -0.99
N LYS A 40 -4.81 4.16 0.08
CA LYS A 40 -4.33 4.39 1.45
C LYS A 40 -2.94 3.80 1.70
N LEU A 41 -2.69 2.60 1.16
CA LEU A 41 -1.38 1.95 1.26
C LEU A 41 -0.30 2.76 0.54
N ASP A 42 -0.58 3.23 -0.68
CA ASP A 42 0.34 4.09 -1.43
C ASP A 42 0.59 5.43 -0.73
N GLY A 43 -0.47 6.02 -0.14
CA GLY A 43 -0.35 7.23 0.67
C GLY A 43 0.58 7.06 1.89
N ARG A 44 0.54 5.91 2.58
CA ARG A 44 1.46 5.62 3.70
C ARG A 44 2.91 5.53 3.23
N ARG A 45 3.15 4.82 2.12
CA ARG A 45 4.47 4.72 1.50
C ARG A 45 5.02 6.10 1.13
N HIS A 46 4.17 6.98 0.61
CA HIS A 46 4.56 8.35 0.30
C HIS A 46 4.85 9.19 1.56
N ALA A 47 4.07 9.02 2.64
CA ALA A 47 4.28 9.72 3.89
C ALA A 47 5.64 9.36 4.54
N GLU A 48 6.04 8.09 4.47
CA GLU A 48 7.38 7.66 4.94
C GLU A 48 8.51 8.29 4.12
N ILE A 49 8.32 8.46 2.80
CA ILE A 49 9.30 9.12 1.92
C ILE A 49 9.41 10.62 2.24
N TYR A 50 8.29 11.32 2.44
CA TYR A 50 8.32 12.73 2.81
C TYR A 50 8.90 12.97 4.20
N ALA A 51 8.56 12.13 5.18
CA ALA A 51 9.16 12.21 6.52
C ALA A 51 10.70 12.04 6.48
N ALA A 52 11.21 11.17 5.61
CA ALA A 52 12.64 10.99 5.42
C ALA A 52 13.33 12.16 4.70
N LEU A 53 12.58 13.03 4.00
CA LEU A 53 13.09 14.21 3.30
C LEU A 53 13.00 15.51 4.12
N GLU A 54 12.13 15.57 5.14
CA GLU A 54 11.96 16.75 5.99
C GLU A 54 13.06 16.88 7.07
N ASP A 55 13.82 15.80 7.30
CA ASP A 55 14.98 15.73 8.21
C ASP A 55 16.34 16.08 7.54
N GLU A 56 16.34 16.65 6.31
CA GLU A 56 17.54 17.10 5.58
C GLU A 56 17.78 18.63 5.63
#